data_AF-A0A7H8LVI5-F1
#
_entry.id   AF-A0A7H8LVI5-F1
#
_cell.length_a   1.000
_cell.length_b   1.000
_cell.length_c   1.000
_cell.angle_alpha   90.00
_cell.angle_beta   90.00
_cell.angle_gamma   90.00
#
_symmetry.space_group_name_H-M   'P 1'
#
loop_
_entity.id
_entity.type
_entity.pdbx_description
1 polymer ?
#
loop_
_entity_poly.entity_id
_entity_poly.type
_entity_poly.pdbx_seq_one_letter_code
_entity_poly.pdbx_strand_id
1 'polypeptide(L)' 'MTILSGLLGLVALAMMVALVVLAVRRDRDIRHNAPGAVMRNATVQGHAGERSAPPAVR' A
#
# COMPACT_ATOMS: atom_id res chain seq x y z
N MET A 1 -28.19 2.26 -29.25
CA MET A 1 -28.35 1.45 -28.01
C MET A 1 -27.10 0.63 -27.66
N THR A 2 -26.36 0.13 -28.64
CA THR A 2 -25.16 -0.71 -28.43
C THR A 2 -23.97 0.01 -27.80
N ILE A 3 -23.66 1.24 -28.23
CA ILE A 3 -22.51 2.01 -27.73
C ILE A 3 -22.70 2.38 -26.24
N LEU A 4 -23.88 2.89 -25.88
CA LEU A 4 -24.19 3.23 -24.49
C LEU A 4 -24.11 2.00 -23.58
N SER A 5 -24.67 0.87 -24.04
CA SER A 5 -24.57 -0.41 -23.32
C SER A 5 -23.11 -0.88 -23.17
N GLY A 6 -22.30 -0.75 -24.22
CA GLY A 6 -20.88 -1.09 -24.18
C GLY A 6 -20.08 -0.21 -23.21
N LEU A 7 -20.33 1.11 -23.19
CA LEU A 7 -19.71 2.03 -22.26
C LEU A 7 -20.10 1.72 -20.80
N LEU A 8 -21.38 1.42 -20.55
CA LEU A 8 -21.84 1.01 -19.23
C LEU A 8 -21.16 -0.30 -18.77
N GLY A 9 -20.97 -1.26 -19.68
CA GLY A 9 -20.22 -2.49 -19.41
C GLY A 9 -18.76 -2.22 -19.02
N LEU A 10 -18.07 -1.35 -19.76
CA LEU A 10 -16.68 -0.96 -19.44
C LEU A 10 -16.57 -0.24 -18.09
N VAL A 11 -17.48 0.68 -17.80
CA VAL A 11 -17.53 1.39 -16.52
C VAL A 11 -17.78 0.43 -15.36
N ALA A 12 -18.72 -0.50 -15.52
CA ALA A 12 -18.99 -1.52 -14.51
C ALA A 12 -17.75 -2.39 -14.23
N LEU A 13 -17.04 -2.80 -15.29
CA LEU A 13 -15.81 -3.57 -15.17
C LEU A 13 -14.71 -2.78 -14.44
N ALA A 14 -14.51 -1.52 -14.83
CA ALA A 14 -13.54 -0.63 -14.19
C ALA A 14 -13.87 -0.43 -12.70
N MET A 15 -15.14 -0.22 -12.36
CA MET A 15 -15.60 -0.10 -10.98
C MET A 15 -15.33 -1.38 -10.19
N MET A 16 -15.63 -2.55 -10.76
CA MET A 16 -15.36 -3.84 -10.12
C MET A 16 -13.87 -4.01 -9.82
N VAL A 17 -12.99 -3.69 -10.78
CA VAL A 17 -11.53 -3.75 -10.59
C VAL A 17 -11.07 -2.76 -9.51
N ALA A 18 -11.59 -1.52 -9.52
CA ALA A 18 -11.25 -0.52 -8.52
C ALA A 18 -11.61 -0.98 -7.10
N LEU A 19 -12.79 -1.58 -6.93
CA LEU A 19 -13.23 -2.12 -5.64
C LEU A 19 -12.36 -3.31 -5.19
N VAL A 20 -11.97 -4.20 -6.10
CA VAL A 20 -11.05 -5.30 -5.80
C VAL A 20 -9.70 -4.77 -5.35
N VAL A 21 -9.13 -3.80 -6.08
CA VAL A 21 -7.85 -3.18 -5.71
C VAL A 21 -7.96 -2.48 -4.35
N LEU A 22 -9.05 -1.76 -4.10
CA LEU A 22 -9.30 -1.10 -2.82
C LEU A 22 -9.40 -2.11 -1.68
N ALA A 23 -10.12 -3.22 -1.89
CA ALA A 23 -10.23 -4.30 -0.90
C ALA A 23 -8.86 -4.94 -0.60
N VAL A 24 -8.04 -5.19 -1.63
CA VAL A 24 -6.68 -5.72 -1.46
C VAL A 24 -5.79 -4.74 -0.72
N ARG A 25 -5.84 -3.44 -1.06
CA ARG A 25 -5.08 -2.41 -0.34
C ARG A 25 -5.49 -2.34 1.12
N ARG A 26 -6.80 -2.38 1.40
CA ARG A 26 -7.33 -2.37 2.76
C ARG A 26 -6.92 -3.61 3.56
N ASP A 27 -6.98 -4.79 2.96
CA ASP A 27 -6.49 -6.04 3.58
C ASP A 27 -4.99 -5.97 3.87
N ARG A 28 -4.19 -5.41 2.95
CA ARG A 28 -2.76 -5.15 3.18
C ARG A 28 -2.52 -4.13 4.28
N ASP A 29 -3.27 -3.03 4.35
CA ASP A 29 -3.11 -2.04 5.41
C ASP A 29 -3.44 -2.65 6.78
N ILE A 30 -4.51 -3.45 6.87
CA ILE A 30 -4.87 -4.18 8.10
C ILE A 30 -3.75 -5.17 8.48
N ARG A 31 -3.22 -5.93 7.51
CA ARG A 31 -2.13 -6.89 7.76
C ARG A 31 -0.78 -6.23 8.01
N HIS A 32 -0.50 -5.09 7.40
CA HIS A 32 0.72 -4.31 7.64
C HIS A 32 0.65 -3.65 9.02
N ASN A 33 -0.53 -3.20 9.45
CA ASN A 33 -0.74 -2.75 10.81
C ASN A 33 -0.85 -3.91 11.82
N ALA A 34 -0.74 -5.17 11.37
CA ALA A 34 -0.57 -6.28 12.29
C ALA A 34 0.78 -6.13 13.02
N PRO A 35 0.82 -6.29 14.35
CA PRO A 35 1.95 -5.89 15.20
C PRO A 35 3.31 -6.50 14.81
N GLY A 36 3.34 -7.63 14.09
CA GLY A 36 4.57 -8.24 13.58
C GLY A 36 5.24 -7.52 12.39
N ALA A 37 4.49 -6.76 11.59
CA ALA A 37 5.04 -6.02 10.44
C ALA A 37 5.56 -4.62 10.82
N VAL A 38 4.94 -3.98 11.82
CA VAL A 38 5.43 -2.71 12.39
C VAL A 38 6.81 -2.88 13.03
N MET A 39 7.08 -4.03 13.67
CA MET A 39 8.38 -4.34 14.29
C MET A 39 9.53 -4.45 13.26
N ARG A 40 9.25 -4.92 12.04
CA ARG A 40 10.24 -4.95 10.94
C ARG A 40 10.55 -3.57 10.39
N ASN A 41 9.55 -2.68 10.28
CA ASN A 41 9.82 -1.30 9.84
C ASN A 41 10.51 -0.47 10.93
N ALA A 42 10.18 -0.66 12.21
CA ALA A 42 10.87 0.01 13.31
C ALA A 42 12.37 -0.38 13.38
N THR A 43 12.69 -1.66 13.15
CA THR A 43 14.10 -2.12 13.15
C THR A 43 14.88 -1.66 11.92
N VAL A 44 14.26 -1.60 10.74
CA VAL A 44 14.91 -1.10 9.52
C VAL A 44 15.10 0.43 9.54
N GLN A 45 14.11 1.17 10.07
CA GLN A 45 14.16 2.63 10.17
C GLN A 45 15.10 3.10 11.29
N GLY A 46 15.19 2.37 12.41
CA GLY A 46 16.17 2.63 13.47
C GLY A 46 17.62 2.48 13.00
N HIS A 47 17.92 1.42 12.23
CA HIS A 47 19.27 1.18 11.71
C HIS A 47 19.71 2.14 10.60
N ALA A 48 18.76 2.65 9.82
CA ALA A 48 19.03 3.68 8.81
C ALA A 48 19.27 5.08 9.41
N GLY A 49 18.63 5.36 10.56
CA GLY A 49 18.84 6.60 11.32
C GLY A 49 20.19 6.65 12.04
N GLU A 50 20.66 5.53 12.61
CA GLU A 50 21.96 5.48 13.29
C GLU A 50 23.16 5.57 12.34
N ARG A 51 23.02 5.09 11.10
CA ARG A 51 24.11 5.09 10.11
C ARG A 51 24.36 6.45 9.45
N SER A 52 23.49 7.44 9.69
CA SER A 52 23.60 8.79 9.12
C SER A 52 24.25 9.83 10.06
N ALA A 53 24.67 9.44 11.27
CA ALA A 53 25.47 10.30 12.13
C ALA A 53 26.96 10.16 11.77
N PRO A 54 27.64 11.19 11.22
CA PRO A 54 29.08 11.13 11.02
C PRO A 54 29.80 11.11 12.38
N PRO A 55 30.94 10.40 12.52
CA PRO A 55 31.69 10.38 13.77
C PRO A 55 32.24 11.79 14.02
N ALA A 56 31.72 12.46 15.03
CA ALA A 56 32.33 13.68 15.56
C ALA A 56 33.68 13.28 16.18
N VAL A 57 34.74 13.47 15.39
CA VAL A 57 36.14 13.31 15.81
C VAL A 57 36.40 14.31 16.95
N ARG A 58 36.97 13.77 18.02
CA ARG A 58 37.29 14.40 19.30
C ARG A 58 38.33 15.51 19.17
#